data_AF-A0A1E7FLV5-F1
#
_entry.id   AF-A0A1E7FLV5-F1
#
_cell.length_a   1.000
_cell.length_b   1.000
_cell.length_c   1.000
_cell.angle_alpha   90.00
_cell.angle_beta   90.00
_cell.angle_gamma   90.00
#
_symmetry.space_group_name_H-M   'P 1'
#
loop_
_entity.id
_entity.type
_entity.pdbx_description
1 polymer ?
#
loop_
_entity_poly.entity_id
_entity_poly.type
_entity_poly.pdbx_seq_one_letter_code
_entity_poly.pdbx_strand_id
1 'polypeptide(L)'
;LPTEVKVAAKTLGFTQELWDNDGKTLHTDTDWDDLPVVQQNAAITMGYNHNSWCNDFDEHETEIRIDYKEDDWSELPQNVQSAASTLGFTNESWDNELRTPNEEKDWNQLTKEQQNAAMVLGYDEQKW
;
A
#
# COMPACT_ATOMS: atom_id res chain seq x y z
N LEU A 1 20.72 11.01 -21.24
CA LEU A 1 20.23 9.63 -21.40
C LEU A 1 21.10 8.88 -22.41
N PRO A 2 21.68 7.73 -22.02
CA PRO A 2 22.37 6.82 -22.94
C PRO A 2 21.45 6.43 -24.11
N THR A 3 22.03 6.19 -25.30
CA THR A 3 21.27 5.84 -26.51
C THR A 3 20.38 4.61 -26.31
N GLU A 4 20.86 3.65 -25.53
CA GLU A 4 20.16 2.41 -25.19
C GLU A 4 18.88 2.69 -24.39
N VAL A 5 18.93 3.60 -23.42
CA VAL A 5 17.77 4.01 -22.62
C VAL A 5 16.72 4.73 -23.48
N LYS A 6 17.14 5.51 -24.47
CA LYS A 6 16.22 6.19 -25.41
C LYS A 6 15.50 5.20 -26.34
N VAL A 7 16.19 4.15 -26.78
CA VAL A 7 15.60 3.08 -27.61
C VAL A 7 14.63 2.22 -26.79
N ALA A 8 14.98 1.93 -25.53
CA ALA A 8 14.13 1.21 -24.60
C ALA A 8 12.82 1.98 -24.31
N ALA A 9 12.91 3.28 -24.00
CA ALA A 9 11.74 4.12 -23.76
C ALA A 9 10.77 4.14 -24.96
N LYS A 10 11.31 4.25 -26.18
CA LYS A 10 10.49 4.16 -27.41
C LYS A 10 9.82 2.80 -27.59
N THR A 11 10.48 1.72 -27.18
CA THR A 11 9.96 0.34 -27.24
C THR A 11 8.81 0.13 -26.24
N LEU A 12 8.85 0.82 -25.10
CA LEU A 12 7.77 0.87 -24.10
C LEU A 12 6.66 1.89 -24.44
N GLY A 13 6.72 2.51 -25.61
CA GLY A 13 5.68 3.43 -26.10
C GLY A 13 5.81 4.86 -25.58
N PHE A 14 6.89 5.22 -24.88
CA PHE A 14 7.12 6.60 -24.46
C PHE A 14 7.51 7.45 -25.67
N THR A 15 6.75 8.51 -25.93
CA THR A 15 7.19 9.62 -26.78
C THR A 15 8.00 10.60 -25.94
N GLN A 16 8.78 11.46 -26.59
CA GLN A 16 9.55 12.48 -25.89
C GLN A 16 8.65 13.44 -25.09
N GLU A 17 7.44 13.71 -25.59
CA GLU A 17 6.43 14.52 -24.90
C GLU A 17 5.87 13.85 -23.64
N LEU A 18 5.63 12.53 -23.68
CA LEU A 18 5.21 11.78 -22.49
C LEU A 18 6.33 11.68 -21.46
N TRP A 19 7.57 11.43 -21.91
CA TRP A 19 8.73 11.38 -21.03
C TRP A 19 8.99 12.69 -20.30
N ASP A 20 8.84 13.82 -20.99
CA ASP A 20 9.09 15.15 -20.41
C ASP A 20 7.95 15.64 -19.49
N ASN A 21 6.80 14.95 -19.46
CA ASN A 21 5.62 15.31 -18.66
C ASN A 21 5.11 14.17 -17.76
N ASP A 22 5.96 13.17 -17.45
CA ASP A 22 5.59 11.99 -16.64
C ASP A 22 4.29 11.30 -17.13
N GLY A 23 4.08 11.29 -18.45
CA GLY A 23 2.88 10.76 -19.08
C GLY A 23 2.85 9.24 -19.10
N LYS A 24 1.67 8.68 -18.80
CA LYS A 24 1.41 7.23 -18.82
C LYS A 24 1.31 6.71 -20.28
N THR A 25 1.84 5.53 -20.56
CA THR A 25 1.69 4.86 -21.88
C THR A 25 0.64 3.77 -21.79
N LEU A 26 0.20 3.24 -22.93
CA LEU A 26 -0.74 2.10 -22.99
C LEU A 26 -0.23 0.84 -22.26
N HIS A 27 1.07 0.80 -21.90
CA HIS A 27 1.74 -0.33 -21.27
C HIS A 27 2.11 -0.09 -19.80
N THR A 28 1.94 1.13 -19.26
CA THR A 28 2.13 1.36 -17.82
C THR A 28 1.04 0.69 -16.98
N ASP A 29 -0.03 0.23 -17.63
CA ASP A 29 -1.15 -0.49 -17.02
C ASP A 29 -1.17 -1.99 -17.39
N THR A 30 -0.05 -2.52 -17.91
CA THR A 30 0.10 -3.94 -18.26
C THR A 30 1.00 -4.64 -17.25
N ASP A 31 0.52 -5.74 -16.69
CA ASP A 31 1.29 -6.61 -15.79
C ASP A 31 2.59 -7.06 -16.46
N TRP A 32 3.66 -7.20 -15.68
CA TRP A 32 4.97 -7.59 -16.21
C TRP A 32 4.91 -8.89 -17.03
N ASP A 33 4.12 -9.86 -16.56
CA ASP A 33 3.99 -11.18 -17.18
C ASP A 33 3.19 -11.15 -18.50
N ASP A 34 2.40 -10.10 -18.71
CA ASP A 34 1.63 -9.86 -19.94
C ASP A 34 2.38 -8.99 -20.97
N LEU A 35 3.54 -8.44 -20.59
CA LEU A 35 4.41 -7.72 -21.53
C LEU A 35 5.07 -8.68 -22.53
N PRO A 36 5.07 -8.35 -23.83
CA PRO A 36 5.99 -8.96 -24.79
C PRO A 36 7.43 -8.93 -24.30
N VAL A 37 8.20 -10.01 -24.54
CA VAL A 37 9.61 -10.15 -24.13
C VAL A 37 10.49 -8.94 -24.53
N VAL A 38 10.18 -8.30 -25.67
CA VAL A 38 10.88 -7.09 -26.12
C VAL A 38 10.64 -5.88 -25.21
N GLN A 39 9.47 -5.78 -24.60
CA GLN A 39 9.12 -4.74 -23.64
C GLN A 39 9.70 -5.03 -22.25
N GLN A 40 9.72 -6.28 -21.80
CA GLN A 40 10.42 -6.67 -20.57
C GLN A 40 11.92 -6.32 -20.64
N ASN A 41 12.58 -6.63 -21.76
CA ASN A 41 14.00 -6.28 -21.97
C ASN A 41 14.24 -4.76 -22.00
N ALA A 42 13.29 -4.00 -22.56
CA ALA A 42 13.35 -2.54 -22.53
C ALA A 42 13.18 -1.99 -21.11
N ALA A 43 12.25 -2.54 -20.33
CA ALA A 43 12.06 -2.19 -18.92
C ALA A 43 13.33 -2.48 -18.09
N ILE A 44 13.96 -3.64 -18.28
CA ILE A 44 15.25 -4.00 -17.66
C ILE A 44 16.35 -2.99 -18.05
N THR A 45 16.41 -2.60 -19.32
CA THR A 45 17.38 -1.60 -19.83
C THR A 45 17.18 -0.23 -19.17
N MET A 46 15.95 0.08 -18.75
CA MET A 46 15.60 1.30 -18.03
C MET A 46 15.75 1.20 -16.51
N GLY A 47 16.13 0.02 -15.99
CA GLY A 47 16.39 -0.22 -14.57
C GLY A 47 15.20 -0.83 -13.81
N TYR A 48 14.09 -1.12 -14.48
CA TYR A 48 12.97 -1.83 -13.89
C TYR A 48 13.23 -3.33 -13.82
N ASN A 49 12.63 -3.98 -12.84
CA ASN A 49 12.55 -5.42 -12.71
C ASN A 49 11.10 -5.82 -12.43
N HIS A 50 10.81 -7.12 -12.46
CA HIS A 50 9.45 -7.67 -12.22
C HIS A 50 8.77 -7.01 -11.01
N ASN A 51 9.46 -6.94 -9.87
CA ASN A 51 8.91 -6.33 -8.66
C ASN A 51 8.70 -4.82 -8.80
N SER A 52 9.69 -4.07 -9.30
CA SER A 52 9.57 -2.61 -9.40
C SER A 52 8.59 -2.16 -10.47
N TRP A 53 8.25 -3.02 -11.43
CA TRP A 53 7.24 -2.76 -12.46
C TRP A 53 5.83 -3.01 -11.93
N CYS A 54 5.63 -4.14 -11.25
CA CYS A 54 4.33 -4.45 -10.64
C CYS A 54 4.01 -3.57 -9.42
N ASN A 55 5.01 -2.94 -8.80
CA ASN A 55 4.82 -2.02 -7.68
C ASN A 55 4.30 -0.63 -8.08
N ASP A 56 4.24 -0.30 -9.39
CA ASP A 56 3.67 0.97 -9.86
C ASP A 56 2.15 0.87 -10.15
N PHE A 57 1.56 -0.32 -10.01
CA PHE A 57 0.12 -0.56 -10.21
C PHE A 57 -0.65 -0.77 -8.90
N ASP A 58 -0.13 -0.23 -7.80
CA ASP A 58 -0.89 -0.03 -6.56
C ASP A 58 -0.89 1.47 -6.18
N GLU A 59 -1.08 2.32 -7.19
CA GLU A 59 -1.75 3.62 -7.06
C GLU A 59 -3.27 3.45 -6.93
N HIS A 60 -3.75 2.29 -6.43
CA HIS A 60 -4.83 2.39 -5.48
C HIS A 60 -4.26 3.14 -4.27
N GLU A 61 -4.34 4.45 -4.37
CA GLU A 61 -4.69 5.34 -3.28
C GLU A 61 -5.93 4.72 -2.61
N THR A 62 -5.74 3.64 -1.84
CA THR A 62 -6.64 3.30 -0.76
C THR A 62 -6.49 4.51 0.13
N GLU A 63 -7.38 5.49 -0.04
CA GLU A 63 -7.71 6.42 1.01
C GLU A 63 -7.78 5.56 2.26
N ILE A 64 -6.77 5.65 3.12
CA ILE A 64 -6.75 4.85 4.34
C ILE A 64 -7.96 5.38 5.10
N ARG A 65 -9.05 4.62 5.06
CA ARG A 65 -10.22 4.91 5.86
C ARG A 65 -9.78 4.61 7.28
N ILE A 66 -9.24 5.62 7.95
CA ILE A 66 -8.62 5.44 9.28
C ILE A 66 -9.69 5.24 10.37
N ASP A 67 -10.97 5.33 10.00
CA ASP A 67 -12.10 5.08 10.90
C ASP A 67 -12.77 3.76 10.55
N TYR A 68 -12.42 2.73 11.31
CA TYR A 68 -12.94 1.37 11.20
C TYR A 68 -14.05 1.09 12.22
N LYS A 69 -14.47 2.08 13.03
CA LYS A 69 -15.38 1.85 14.16
C LYS A 69 -16.75 1.30 13.77
N GLU A 70 -17.17 1.59 12.54
CA GLU A 70 -18.47 1.18 12.00
C GLU A 70 -18.38 -0.10 11.15
N ASP A 71 -17.17 -0.66 10.98
CA ASP A 71 -16.94 -1.84 10.16
C ASP A 71 -16.96 -3.10 11.04
N ASP A 72 -17.66 -4.14 10.61
CA ASP A 72 -17.61 -5.44 11.28
C ASP A 72 -16.20 -6.05 11.15
N TRP A 73 -15.77 -6.89 12.08
CA TRP A 73 -14.45 -7.53 12.08
C TRP A 73 -14.13 -8.22 10.76
N SER A 74 -15.14 -8.82 10.13
CA SER A 74 -15.01 -9.53 8.86
C SER A 74 -14.78 -8.61 7.66
N GLU A 75 -15.13 -7.33 7.78
CA GLU A 75 -14.97 -6.30 6.76
C GLU A 75 -13.63 -5.55 6.92
N LEU A 76 -12.98 -5.68 8.08
CA LEU A 76 -11.69 -5.06 8.35
C LEU A 76 -10.59 -5.63 7.44
N PRO A 77 -9.71 -4.76 6.90
CA PRO A 77 -8.47 -5.19 6.27
C PRO A 77 -7.61 -6.04 7.22
N GLN A 78 -6.85 -6.99 6.67
CA GLN A 78 -6.08 -7.93 7.49
C GLN A 78 -5.03 -7.26 8.39
N ASN A 79 -4.43 -6.15 7.96
CA ASN A 79 -3.53 -5.34 8.77
C ASN A 79 -4.26 -4.69 9.97
N VAL A 80 -5.52 -4.31 9.79
CA VAL A 80 -6.36 -3.70 10.84
C VAL A 80 -6.81 -4.76 11.84
N GLN A 81 -7.23 -5.95 11.38
CA GLN A 81 -7.53 -7.08 12.26
C GLN A 81 -6.31 -7.47 13.12
N SER A 82 -5.12 -7.45 12.53
CA SER A 82 -3.86 -7.74 13.24
C SER A 82 -3.52 -6.66 14.28
N ALA A 83 -3.76 -5.39 13.94
CA ALA A 83 -3.58 -4.28 14.86
C ALA A 83 -4.60 -4.34 16.03
N ALA A 84 -5.88 -4.56 15.73
CA ALA A 84 -6.92 -4.73 16.74
C ALA A 84 -6.59 -5.92 17.66
N SER A 85 -6.14 -7.04 17.10
CA SER A 85 -5.66 -8.20 17.89
C SER A 85 -4.49 -7.85 18.80
N THR A 86 -3.56 -7.00 18.34
CA THR A 86 -2.41 -6.53 19.15
C THR A 86 -2.84 -5.64 20.32
N LEU A 87 -3.92 -4.88 20.13
CA LEU A 87 -4.60 -4.15 21.21
C LEU A 87 -5.48 -5.05 22.09
N GLY A 88 -5.67 -6.32 21.73
CA GLY A 88 -6.40 -7.30 22.54
C GLY A 88 -7.86 -7.48 22.12
N PHE A 89 -8.27 -6.93 20.98
CA PHE A 89 -9.59 -7.21 20.42
C PHE A 89 -9.64 -8.62 19.81
N THR A 90 -10.80 -9.24 19.94
CA THR A 90 -11.24 -10.39 19.16
C THR A 90 -12.38 -9.95 18.25
N ASN A 91 -12.77 -10.80 17.29
CA ASN A 91 -13.96 -10.58 16.48
C ASN A 91 -15.20 -10.28 17.36
N GLU A 92 -15.43 -11.09 18.39
CA GLU A 92 -16.55 -10.87 19.32
C GLU A 92 -16.44 -9.55 20.07
N SER A 93 -15.26 -9.17 20.56
CA SER A 93 -15.12 -7.91 21.31
C SER A 93 -15.20 -6.69 20.41
N TRP A 94 -14.78 -6.80 19.14
CA TRP A 94 -14.88 -5.72 18.17
C TRP A 94 -16.33 -5.47 17.76
N ASP A 95 -17.02 -6.49 17.27
CA ASP A 95 -18.40 -6.39 16.75
C ASP A 95 -19.42 -6.05 17.84
N ASN A 96 -19.08 -6.26 19.12
CA ASN A 96 -19.94 -5.91 20.26
C ASN A 96 -19.43 -4.70 21.07
N GLU A 97 -18.46 -3.95 20.54
CA GLU A 97 -17.88 -2.75 21.20
C GLU A 97 -17.41 -3.01 22.65
N LEU A 98 -16.88 -4.20 22.92
CA LEU A 98 -16.40 -4.59 24.24
C LEU A 98 -15.00 -4.02 24.47
N ARG A 99 -14.81 -3.43 25.66
CA ARG A 99 -13.52 -2.88 26.08
C ARG A 99 -12.48 -3.97 26.30
N THR A 100 -11.26 -3.69 25.86
CA THR A 100 -10.07 -4.50 26.10
C THR A 100 -9.23 -3.93 27.26
N PRO A 101 -8.41 -4.76 27.96
CA PRO A 101 -7.53 -4.26 29.02
C PRO A 101 -6.49 -3.23 28.56
N ASN A 102 -6.22 -3.15 27.25
CA ASN A 102 -5.28 -2.17 26.73
C ASN A 102 -5.92 -0.80 26.52
N GLU A 103 -7.22 -0.72 26.21
CA GLU A 103 -7.95 0.55 26.12
C GLU A 103 -8.08 1.28 27.46
N GLU A 104 -7.83 0.59 28.58
CA GLU A 104 -7.79 1.21 29.92
C GLU A 104 -6.41 1.80 30.25
N LYS A 105 -5.38 1.54 29.43
CA LYS A 105 -4.02 2.04 29.64
C LYS A 105 -3.85 3.42 29.03
N ASP A 106 -3.05 4.25 29.68
CA ASP A 106 -2.57 5.49 29.05
C ASP A 106 -1.64 5.17 27.87
N TRP A 107 -1.53 6.07 26.89
CA TRP A 107 -0.69 5.87 25.70
C TRP A 107 0.77 5.51 26.04
N ASN A 108 1.32 6.08 27.11
CA ASN A 108 2.68 5.83 27.57
C ASN A 108 2.87 4.47 28.28
N GLN A 109 1.78 3.79 28.61
CA GLN A 109 1.75 2.44 29.19
C GLN A 109 1.60 1.35 28.12
N LEU A 110 1.28 1.73 26.88
CA LEU A 110 1.27 0.83 25.74
C LEU A 110 2.71 0.44 25.36
N THR A 111 2.88 -0.80 24.89
CA THR A 111 4.13 -1.19 24.22
C THR A 111 4.27 -0.48 22.89
N LYS A 112 5.49 -0.43 22.33
CA LYS A 112 5.70 0.18 21.01
C LYS A 112 4.87 -0.47 19.91
N GLU A 113 4.66 -1.78 20.00
CA GLU A 113 3.80 -2.56 19.11
C GLU A 113 2.33 -2.16 19.24
N GLN A 114 1.84 -1.96 20.47
CA GLN A 114 0.48 -1.49 20.74
C GLN A 114 0.26 -0.05 20.26
N GLN A 115 1.23 0.84 20.44
CA GLN A 115 1.16 2.20 19.90
C GLN A 115 1.08 2.19 18.37
N ASN A 116 1.91 1.37 17.70
CA ASN A 116 1.86 1.24 16.25
C ASN A 116 0.51 0.65 15.80
N ALA A 117 -0.03 -0.32 16.52
CA ALA A 117 -1.36 -0.88 16.25
C ALA A 117 -2.48 0.16 16.43
N ALA A 118 -2.42 0.98 17.48
CA ALA A 118 -3.34 2.08 17.70
C ALA A 118 -3.28 3.10 16.56
N MET A 119 -2.08 3.40 16.04
CA MET A 119 -1.92 4.26 14.85
C MET A 119 -2.55 3.67 13.58
N VAL A 120 -2.45 2.35 13.37
CA VAL A 120 -3.13 1.67 12.25
C VAL A 120 -4.65 1.79 12.36
N LEU A 121 -5.18 1.83 13.58
CA LEU A 121 -6.59 2.04 13.90
C LEU A 121 -6.99 3.53 13.98
N GLY A 122 -6.07 4.45 13.70
CA GLY A 122 -6.31 5.89 13.64
C GLY A 122 -6.21 6.67 14.94
N TYR A 123 -5.72 6.03 15.99
CA TYR A 123 -5.42 6.68 17.25
C TYR A 123 -3.96 7.15 17.28
N ASP A 124 -3.77 8.37 17.78
CA ASP A 124 -2.48 8.91 18.15
C ASP A 124 -2.49 9.22 19.66
N GLU A 125 -1.35 9.66 20.19
CA GLU A 125 -1.22 10.00 21.62
C GLU A 125 -2.23 11.04 22.12
N GLN A 126 -2.77 11.88 21.25
CA GLN A 126 -3.75 12.91 21.63
C GLN A 126 -5.19 12.37 21.62
N LYS A 127 -5.46 11.33 20.82
CA LYS A 127 -6.80 10.74 20.64
C LYS A 127 -7.05 9.48 21.46
N TRP A 128 -6.00 8.81 21.92
CA TRP A 128 -6.05 7.61 22.77
C TRP A 128 -6.54 7.95 24.18
#